data_AF-A0A5B7EXY4-F1
#
_entry.id   AF-A0A5B7EXY4-F1
#
_cell.length_a   1.000
_cell.length_b   1.000
_cell.length_c   1.000
_cell.angle_alpha   90.00
_cell.angle_beta   90.00
_cell.angle_gamma   90.00
#
_symmetry.space_group_name_H-M   'P 1'
#
loop_
_entity.id
_entity.type
_entity.pdbx_description
1 polymer ?
#
loop_
_entity_poly.entity_id
_entity_poly.type
_entity_poly.pdbx_seq_one_letter_code
_entity_poly.pdbx_strand_id
1 'polypeptide(L)'
;MLGKPCRVLLNTGALITVLVMSLAQRLGLVTCREETVKQRELLGYLVTWFGWLDMDVIKLDELVVVLKGGVVINTPGIVFPLEVEHIFGNELIVLSINRLQEVEMYQEFYLDGSSHLFMRQPKSLKQTGHEGKTFYFEAKTSGIENPLTVLVDTGADIKFCIT
;
A
#
# COMPACT_ATOMS: atom_id res chain seq x y z
N MET A 1 -5.79 15.03 -20.12
CA MET A 1 -6.68 13.86 -20.04
C MET A 1 -6.55 13.29 -18.63
N LEU A 2 -7.65 13.19 -17.89
CA LEU A 2 -7.70 12.49 -16.60
C LEU A 2 -7.65 10.98 -16.89
N GLY A 3 -6.86 10.23 -16.12
CA GLY A 3 -6.66 8.78 -16.26
C GLY A 3 -7.96 7.97 -16.04
N LYS A 4 -7.85 6.64 -16.14
CA LYS A 4 -9.01 5.75 -15.93
C LYS A 4 -9.34 5.63 -14.42
N PRO A 5 -10.62 5.68 -14.03
CA PRO A 5 -11.00 5.53 -12.62
C PRO A 5 -10.66 4.13 -12.11
N CYS A 6 -10.16 4.05 -10.88
CA CYS A 6 -9.85 2.80 -10.18
C CYS A 6 -10.11 2.95 -8.68
N ARG A 7 -10.16 1.83 -7.97
CA ARG A 7 -10.20 1.83 -6.51
C ARG A 7 -8.77 1.86 -5.99
N VAL A 8 -8.54 2.64 -4.94
CA VAL A 8 -7.24 2.78 -4.30
C VAL A 8 -7.41 2.45 -2.83
N LEU A 9 -6.54 1.59 -2.32
CA LEU A 9 -6.43 1.26 -0.90
C LEU A 9 -5.25 2.03 -0.31
N LEU A 10 -5.52 2.92 0.64
CA LEU A 10 -4.47 3.58 1.42
C LEU A 10 -4.03 2.60 2.50
N ASN A 11 -2.82 2.04 2.38
CA ASN A 11 -2.34 1.01 3.29
C ASN A 11 -1.08 1.46 4.05
N THR A 12 -1.23 1.73 5.35
CA THR A 12 -0.13 2.08 6.26
C THR A 12 0.83 0.93 6.56
N GLY A 13 0.41 -0.32 6.38
CA GLY A 13 1.24 -1.52 6.51
C GLY A 13 2.05 -1.84 5.25
N ALA A 14 1.68 -1.26 4.10
CA ALA A 14 2.37 -1.47 2.85
C ALA A 14 3.56 -0.51 2.69
N LEU A 15 4.76 -1.05 2.51
CA LEU A 15 5.96 -0.26 2.22
C LEU A 15 6.11 0.09 0.73
N ILE A 16 5.43 -0.65 -0.14
CA ILE A 16 5.50 -0.51 -1.59
C ILE A 16 4.11 -0.34 -2.21
N THR A 17 4.04 0.46 -3.28
CA THR A 17 2.80 0.61 -4.05
C THR A 17 2.68 -0.57 -5.01
N VAL A 18 1.58 -1.32 -4.92
CA VAL A 18 1.36 -2.53 -5.71
C VAL A 18 0.00 -2.54 -6.38
N LEU A 19 -0.07 -3.21 -7.52
CA LEU A 19 -1.29 -3.56 -8.24
C LEU A 19 -1.06 -4.88 -8.97
N VAL A 20 -2.12 -5.57 -9.36
CA VAL A 20 -2.00 -6.81 -10.15
C VAL A 20 -2.06 -6.54 -11.65
N MET A 21 -1.52 -7.47 -12.44
CA MET A 21 -1.40 -7.38 -13.89
C MET A 21 -2.72 -7.05 -14.59
N SER A 22 -3.81 -7.73 -14.26
CA SER A 22 -5.11 -7.49 -14.90
C SER A 22 -5.61 -6.06 -14.70
N LEU A 23 -5.39 -5.48 -13.51
CA LEU A 23 -5.71 -4.08 -13.25
C LEU A 23 -4.78 -3.16 -14.05
N ALA A 24 -3.48 -3.42 -14.05
CA ALA A 24 -2.51 -2.62 -14.79
C ALA A 24 -2.84 -2.57 -16.30
N GLN A 25 -3.20 -3.72 -16.90
CA GLN A 25 -3.66 -3.80 -18.29
C GLN A 25 -4.96 -3.02 -18.52
N ARG A 26 -5.96 -3.20 -17.65
CA ARG A 26 -7.24 -2.45 -17.74
C ARG A 26 -7.01 -0.95 -17.68
N LEU A 27 -6.09 -0.50 -16.85
CA LEU A 27 -5.70 0.90 -16.72
C LEU A 27 -4.83 1.40 -17.88
N GLY A 28 -4.30 0.50 -18.71
CA GLY A 28 -3.40 0.84 -19.81
C GLY A 28 -2.00 1.21 -19.35
N LEU A 29 -1.59 0.74 -18.17
CA LEU A 29 -0.27 0.98 -17.59
C LEU A 29 0.79 0.02 -18.14
N VAL A 30 0.37 -1.16 -18.61
CA VAL A 30 1.22 -2.21 -19.17
C VAL A 30 0.54 -2.89 -20.35
N THR A 31 1.34 -3.56 -21.17
CA THR A 31 0.95 -4.21 -22.44
C THR A 31 1.29 -5.71 -22.47
N CYS A 32 1.86 -6.26 -21.40
CA CYS A 32 2.43 -7.62 -21.29
C CYS A 32 3.68 -7.86 -22.16
N ARG A 33 4.36 -6.80 -22.55
CA ARG A 33 5.64 -6.87 -23.27
C ARG A 33 6.79 -6.27 -22.47
N GLU A 34 6.48 -5.74 -21.31
CA GLU A 34 7.43 -5.17 -20.39
C GLU A 34 8.35 -6.27 -19.87
N GLU A 35 9.62 -5.92 -19.70
CA GLU A 35 10.56 -6.81 -19.03
C GLU A 35 10.15 -7.01 -17.58
N THR A 36 10.27 -8.24 -17.12
CA THR A 36 10.07 -8.58 -15.72
C THR A 36 11.40 -8.65 -15.01
N VAL A 37 11.39 -8.31 -13.72
CA VAL A 37 12.55 -8.39 -12.84
C VAL A 37 12.17 -9.25 -11.66
N LYS A 38 13.13 -10.02 -11.13
CA LYS A 38 12.92 -10.76 -9.89
C LYS A 38 12.61 -9.78 -8.76
N GLN A 39 11.47 -9.97 -8.09
CA GLN A 39 11.04 -9.14 -6.98
C GLN A 39 12.16 -8.95 -5.94
N ARG A 40 12.89 -10.03 -5.64
CA ARG A 40 13.99 -10.03 -4.67
C ARG A 40 15.11 -9.05 -5.01
N GLU A 41 15.38 -8.82 -6.28
CA GLU A 41 16.43 -7.90 -6.75
C GLU A 41 16.00 -6.45 -6.59
N LEU A 42 14.71 -6.16 -6.71
CA LEU A 42 14.16 -4.80 -6.60
C LEU A 42 13.94 -4.34 -5.17
N LEU A 43 13.48 -5.22 -4.30
CA LEU A 43 12.91 -4.85 -3.01
C LEU A 43 13.50 -5.63 -1.83
N GLY A 44 14.50 -6.48 -2.08
CA GLY A 44 14.87 -7.52 -1.13
C GLY A 44 13.71 -8.50 -0.96
N TYR A 45 13.63 -9.17 0.18
CA TYR A 45 12.53 -10.11 0.41
C TYR A 45 11.23 -9.41 0.78
N LEU A 46 10.18 -9.61 -0.03
CA LEU A 46 8.84 -9.20 0.33
C LEU A 46 8.22 -10.26 1.24
N VAL A 47 7.97 -9.90 2.49
CA VAL A 47 7.19 -10.71 3.42
C VAL A 47 5.77 -10.18 3.44
N THR A 48 4.84 -11.07 3.13
CA THR A 48 3.40 -10.80 3.25
C THR A 48 2.84 -11.63 4.39
N TRP A 49 1.56 -11.42 4.72
CA TRP A 49 0.80 -12.29 5.61
C TRP A 49 0.77 -13.77 5.18
N PHE A 50 1.02 -14.07 3.90
CA PHE A 50 1.18 -15.45 3.40
C PHE A 50 2.62 -15.97 3.45
N GLY A 51 3.55 -15.19 4.01
CA GLY A 51 4.97 -15.48 4.04
C GLY A 51 5.73 -14.83 2.88
N TRP A 52 6.85 -15.47 2.53
CA TRP A 52 7.80 -14.98 1.54
C TRP A 52 7.23 -15.14 0.14
N LEU A 53 7.30 -14.06 -0.64
CA LEU A 53 6.95 -14.09 -2.06
C LEU A 53 8.22 -13.97 -2.89
N ASP A 54 8.43 -14.93 -3.79
CA ASP A 54 9.47 -14.88 -4.82
C ASP A 54 8.79 -15.03 -6.18
N MET A 55 8.83 -13.97 -6.98
CA MET A 55 8.12 -13.87 -8.25
C MET A 55 8.76 -12.83 -9.16
N ASP A 56 8.50 -12.97 -10.45
CA ASP A 56 8.83 -11.97 -11.45
C ASP A 56 7.75 -10.89 -11.47
N VAL A 57 8.17 -9.62 -11.44
CA VAL A 57 7.28 -8.46 -11.38
C VAL A 57 7.66 -7.44 -12.44
N ILE A 58 6.70 -6.61 -12.85
CA ILE A 58 7.01 -5.43 -13.68
C ILE A 58 7.17 -4.24 -12.75
N LYS A 59 8.27 -3.50 -12.94
CA LYS A 59 8.49 -2.22 -12.27
C LYS A 59 7.92 -1.08 -13.12
N LEU A 60 7.08 -0.25 -12.50
CA LEU A 60 6.67 1.04 -13.05
C LEU A 60 7.52 2.11 -12.36
N ASP A 61 8.32 2.85 -13.14
CA ASP A 61 9.15 3.92 -12.58
C ASP A 61 8.32 5.08 -12.04
N GLU A 62 7.22 5.40 -12.71
CA GLU A 62 6.27 6.44 -12.29
C GLU A 62 4.82 6.01 -12.54
N LEU A 63 4.04 6.02 -11.47
CA LEU A 63 2.59 5.85 -11.44
C LEU A 63 1.99 7.12 -10.85
N VAL A 64 1.11 7.76 -11.61
CA VAL A 64 0.39 8.98 -11.19
C VAL A 64 -1.02 8.59 -10.76
N VAL A 65 -1.32 8.78 -9.47
CA VAL A 65 -2.64 8.53 -8.89
C VAL A 65 -3.27 9.86 -8.48
N VAL A 66 -4.47 10.13 -8.97
CA VAL A 66 -5.26 11.30 -8.59
C VAL A 66 -6.39 10.85 -7.67
N LEU A 67 -6.27 11.17 -6.38
CA LEU A 67 -7.28 10.83 -5.39
C LEU A 67 -8.45 11.81 -5.44
N LYS A 68 -9.59 11.35 -4.90
CA LYS A 68 -10.78 12.20 -4.74
C LYS A 68 -10.40 13.44 -3.92
N GLY A 69 -10.80 14.62 -4.41
CA GLY A 69 -10.39 15.91 -3.84
C GLY A 69 -9.17 16.55 -4.51
N GLY A 70 -8.60 15.92 -5.54
CA GLY A 70 -7.58 16.52 -6.39
C GLY A 70 -6.14 16.36 -5.90
N VAL A 71 -5.92 15.52 -4.88
CA VAL A 71 -4.58 15.17 -4.41
C VAL A 71 -3.91 14.30 -5.47
N VAL A 72 -2.74 14.72 -5.94
CA VAL A 72 -1.94 13.99 -6.95
C VAL A 72 -0.75 13.36 -6.26
N ILE A 73 -0.60 12.05 -6.44
CA ILE A 73 0.50 11.25 -5.91
C ILE A 73 1.29 10.68 -7.09
N ASN A 74 2.58 10.97 -7.14
CA ASN A 74 3.52 10.34 -8.06
C ASN A 74 4.37 9.35 -7.26
N THR A 75 4.37 8.09 -7.68
CA THR A 75 5.08 7.02 -6.97
C THR A 75 5.56 5.96 -7.95
N PRO A 76 6.71 5.31 -7.71
CA PRO A 76 6.96 4.02 -8.36
C PRO A 76 5.87 3.02 -7.96
N GLY A 77 5.62 2.05 -8.83
CA GLY A 77 4.66 0.96 -8.59
C GLY A 77 5.22 -0.38 -9.03
N ILE A 78 4.74 -1.46 -8.41
CA ILE A 78 5.09 -2.82 -8.79
C ILE A 78 3.83 -3.55 -9.25
N VAL A 79 3.90 -4.15 -10.43
CA VAL A 79 2.81 -4.96 -10.98
C VAL A 79 3.09 -6.42 -10.67
N PHE A 80 2.26 -7.00 -9.80
CA PHE A 80 2.26 -8.41 -9.51
C PHE A 80 1.63 -9.22 -10.65
N PRO A 81 2.10 -10.46 -10.88
CA PRO A 81 1.64 -11.26 -12.00
C PRO A 81 0.25 -11.85 -11.69
N LEU A 82 -0.43 -12.42 -12.70
CA LEU A 82 -1.83 -12.85 -12.60
C LEU A 82 -2.04 -13.99 -11.59
N GLU A 83 -1.01 -14.77 -11.31
CA GLU A 83 -1.05 -15.95 -10.45
C GLU A 83 -1.42 -15.59 -9.01
N VAL A 84 -1.08 -14.39 -8.56
CA VAL A 84 -1.38 -13.92 -7.19
C VAL A 84 -2.64 -13.06 -7.11
N GLU A 85 -3.38 -12.94 -8.20
CA GLU A 85 -4.59 -12.11 -8.26
C GLU A 85 -5.67 -12.58 -7.28
N HIS A 86 -5.83 -13.88 -7.11
CA HIS A 86 -6.78 -14.47 -6.15
C HIS A 86 -6.44 -14.15 -4.68
N ILE A 87 -5.20 -13.72 -4.43
CA ILE A 87 -4.67 -13.40 -3.10
C ILE A 87 -4.83 -11.90 -2.80
N PHE A 88 -4.45 -11.05 -3.77
CA PHE A 88 -4.39 -9.59 -3.58
C PHE A 88 -5.61 -8.84 -4.13
N GLY A 89 -6.45 -9.52 -4.90
CA GLY A 89 -7.58 -8.92 -5.62
C GLY A 89 -7.14 -8.11 -6.85
N ASN A 90 -8.10 -7.80 -7.73
CA ASN A 90 -7.84 -7.19 -9.04
C ASN A 90 -8.46 -5.81 -9.27
N GLU A 91 -8.99 -5.23 -8.21
CA GLU A 91 -9.71 -3.97 -8.29
C GLU A 91 -8.94 -2.78 -7.69
N LEU A 92 -7.89 -3.08 -6.91
CA LEU A 92 -7.24 -2.11 -6.03
C LEU A 92 -5.80 -1.84 -6.45
N ILE A 93 -5.44 -0.55 -6.47
CA ILE A 93 -4.07 -0.11 -6.29
C ILE A 93 -3.84 0.04 -4.78
N VAL A 94 -2.87 -0.67 -4.22
CA VAL A 94 -2.46 -0.50 -2.82
C VAL A 94 -1.36 0.55 -2.77
N LEU A 95 -1.61 1.70 -2.15
CA LEU A 95 -0.62 2.76 -1.99
C LEU A 95 0.21 2.55 -0.72
N SER A 96 1.52 2.75 -0.83
CA SER A 96 2.44 2.60 0.30
C SER A 96 2.41 3.75 1.29
N ILE A 97 2.77 3.44 2.53
CA ILE A 97 2.90 4.41 3.62
C ILE A 97 3.89 5.55 3.30
N ASN A 98 4.95 5.28 2.53
CA ASN A 98 5.94 6.29 2.14
C ASN A 98 5.27 7.50 1.49
N ARG A 99 4.28 7.26 0.63
CA ARG A 99 3.56 8.31 -0.09
C ARG A 99 2.41 8.88 0.72
N LEU A 100 1.81 8.06 1.58
CA LEU A 100 0.77 8.52 2.50
C LEU A 100 1.32 9.52 3.52
N GLN A 101 2.55 9.34 4.00
CA GLN A 101 3.21 10.30 4.88
C GLN A 101 3.56 11.61 4.17
N GLU A 102 3.95 11.56 2.89
CA GLU A 102 4.19 12.77 2.11
C GLU A 102 2.92 13.62 1.94
N VAL A 103 1.74 13.01 1.83
CA VAL A 103 0.46 13.75 1.80
C VAL A 103 -0.04 14.20 3.18
N GLU A 104 0.81 14.12 4.21
CA GLU A 104 0.43 14.38 5.61
C GLU A 104 -0.83 13.59 6.00
N MET A 105 -0.90 12.32 5.60
CA MET A 105 -1.97 11.44 6.06
C MET A 105 -1.79 11.17 7.54
N TYR A 106 -2.86 11.29 8.31
CA TYR A 106 -2.90 10.93 9.72
C TYR A 106 -4.15 10.12 10.03
N GLN A 107 -4.03 9.21 10.98
CA GLN A 107 -5.14 8.41 11.48
C GLN A 107 -5.42 8.83 12.93
N GLU A 108 -6.66 9.22 13.19
CA GLU A 108 -7.13 9.48 14.55
C GLU A 108 -7.82 8.23 15.09
N PHE A 109 -7.52 7.89 16.34
CA PHE A 109 -8.16 6.79 17.07
C PHE A 109 -9.04 7.37 18.16
N TYR A 110 -10.26 6.83 18.30
CA TYR A 110 -11.23 7.29 19.27
C TYR A 110 -11.51 6.21 20.33
N LEU A 111 -11.98 6.65 21.50
CA LEU A 111 -12.21 5.78 22.66
C LEU A 111 -13.30 4.71 22.41
N ASP A 112 -14.19 4.95 21.45
CA ASP A 112 -15.22 3.99 21.04
C ASP A 112 -14.68 2.88 20.12
N GLY A 113 -13.37 2.87 19.86
CA GLY A 113 -12.71 1.92 18.98
C GLY A 113 -12.82 2.26 17.48
N SER A 114 -13.49 3.36 17.12
CA SER A 114 -13.47 3.87 15.75
C SER A 114 -12.13 4.52 15.42
N SER A 115 -11.80 4.56 14.13
CA SER A 115 -10.68 5.35 13.65
C SER A 115 -11.02 6.04 12.34
N HIS A 116 -10.48 7.22 12.13
CA HIS A 116 -10.68 8.00 10.91
C HIS A 116 -9.35 8.32 10.27
N LEU A 117 -9.28 8.09 8.95
CA LEU A 117 -8.11 8.39 8.14
C LEU A 117 -8.33 9.72 7.42
N PHE A 118 -7.44 10.67 7.69
CA PHE A 118 -7.47 11.99 7.08
C PHE A 118 -6.26 12.16 6.17
N MET A 119 -6.47 12.82 5.03
CA MET A 119 -5.38 13.32 4.19
C MET A 119 -5.48 14.84 4.20
N ARG A 120 -4.44 15.52 4.64
CA ARG A 120 -4.32 16.95 4.34
C ARG A 120 -4.17 17.09 2.83
N GLN A 121 -4.64 18.22 2.27
CA GLN A 121 -4.50 18.50 0.84
C GLN A 121 -3.21 19.30 0.59
N PRO A 122 -2.04 18.69 0.37
CA PRO A 122 -0.95 19.43 -0.24
C PRO A 122 -1.30 19.68 -1.71
N LYS A 123 -1.17 20.93 -2.15
CA LYS A 123 -1.48 21.34 -3.53
C LYS A 123 -0.53 20.74 -4.58
N SER A 124 0.63 20.22 -4.17
CA SER A 124 1.60 19.50 -5.01
C SER A 124 2.73 18.96 -4.13
N LEU A 125 3.05 17.66 -4.23
CA LEU A 125 4.23 17.06 -3.62
C LEU A 125 5.32 16.93 -4.68
N LYS A 126 6.31 17.81 -4.64
CA LYS A 126 7.53 17.76 -5.49
C LYS A 126 8.78 17.39 -4.68
N GLN A 127 8.62 16.90 -3.46
CA GLN A 127 9.77 16.57 -2.60
C GLN A 127 10.14 15.10 -2.73
N THR A 128 11.44 14.86 -2.85
CA THR A 128 12.09 13.55 -2.79
C THR A 128 11.72 12.88 -1.47
N GLY A 129 11.04 11.73 -1.57
CA GLY A 129 10.41 11.07 -0.44
C GLY A 129 11.35 10.72 0.70
N HIS A 130 10.84 10.89 1.93
CA HIS A 130 11.41 10.24 3.09
C HIS A 130 10.98 8.76 3.10
N GLU A 131 11.85 7.86 3.55
CA GLU A 131 11.45 6.49 3.86
C GLU A 131 10.30 6.54 4.89
N GLY A 132 9.14 6.07 4.48
CA GLY A 132 7.98 6.05 5.34
C GLY A 132 8.17 5.03 6.44
N LYS A 133 7.86 5.43 7.67
CA LYS A 133 7.95 4.52 8.82
C LYS A 133 6.59 3.88 9.05
N THR A 134 6.55 2.55 9.04
CA THR A 134 5.42 1.78 9.58
C THR A 134 5.23 2.11 11.05
N PHE A 135 3.97 2.22 11.48
CA PHE A 135 3.64 2.53 12.86
C PHE A 135 3.42 1.25 13.64
N TYR A 136 4.21 1.09 14.71
CA TYR A 136 4.07 -0.02 15.65
C TYR A 136 3.60 0.49 17.01
N PHE A 137 2.72 -0.25 17.66
CA PHE A 137 2.25 0.01 19.02
C PHE A 137 2.47 -1.22 19.89
N GLU A 138 2.73 -0.99 21.18
CA GLU A 138 2.68 -2.07 22.16
C GLU A 138 1.23 -2.27 22.60
N ALA A 139 0.69 -3.46 22.35
CA ALA A 139 -0.58 -3.90 22.90
C ALA A 139 -0.34 -4.69 24.18
N LYS A 140 -0.97 -4.25 25.27
CA LYS A 140 -1.08 -5.00 26.52
C LYS A 140 -2.53 -5.43 26.70
N THR A 141 -2.75 -6.74 26.75
CA THR A 141 -4.05 -7.31 27.12
C THR A 141 -3.95 -8.01 28.47
N SER A 142 -5.07 -8.15 29.16
CA SER A 142 -5.13 -8.92 30.41
C SER A 142 -4.90 -10.40 30.10
N GLY A 143 -3.81 -10.99 30.59
CA GLY A 143 -3.49 -12.41 30.40
C GLY A 143 -2.30 -12.70 29.50
N ILE A 144 -1.72 -11.68 28.83
CA ILE A 144 -0.44 -11.81 28.13
C ILE A 144 0.63 -11.09 28.96
N GLU A 145 1.60 -11.85 29.46
CA GLU A 145 2.69 -11.34 30.32
C GLU A 145 3.64 -10.39 29.56
N ASN A 146 3.83 -10.60 28.26
CA ASN A 146 4.72 -9.79 27.42
C ASN A 146 3.91 -8.91 26.45
N PRO A 147 4.21 -7.59 26.37
CA PRO A 147 3.57 -6.72 25.39
C PRO A 147 3.76 -7.24 23.97
N LEU A 148 2.71 -7.18 23.15
CA LEU A 148 2.78 -7.52 21.73
C LEU A 148 3.06 -6.26 20.91
N THR A 149 4.00 -6.35 19.97
CA THR A 149 4.19 -5.29 18.97
C THR A 149 3.21 -5.46 17.83
N VAL A 150 2.35 -4.47 17.60
CA VAL A 150 1.28 -4.49 16.60
C VAL A 150 1.55 -3.45 15.52
N LEU A 151 1.41 -3.83 14.25
CA LEU A 151 1.48 -2.93 13.09
C LEU A 151 0.11 -2.29 12.84
N VAL A 152 0.07 -0.98 12.60
CA VAL A 152 -1.15 -0.36 12.04
C VAL A 152 -1.20 -0.59 10.54
N ASP A 153 -2.14 -1.42 10.12
CA ASP A 153 -2.39 -1.77 8.72
C ASP A 153 -3.83 -1.39 8.35
N THR A 154 -4.00 -0.23 7.73
CA THR A 154 -5.32 0.24 7.23
C THR A 154 -5.85 -0.56 6.05
N GLY A 155 -5.04 -1.44 5.46
CA GLY A 155 -5.45 -2.34 4.39
C GLY A 155 -5.94 -3.71 4.86
N ALA A 156 -5.73 -4.06 6.13
CA ALA A 156 -6.20 -5.31 6.69
C ALA A 156 -7.67 -5.20 7.13
N ASP A 157 -8.55 -6.01 6.54
CA ASP A 157 -9.97 -6.14 6.97
C ASP A 157 -10.14 -7.16 8.12
N ILE A 158 -9.04 -7.46 8.83
CA ILE A 158 -9.03 -8.43 9.93
C ILE A 158 -9.08 -7.66 11.24
N LYS A 159 -10.16 -7.86 12.00
CA LYS A 159 -10.20 -7.49 13.42
C LYS A 159 -9.27 -8.44 14.18
N PHE A 160 -8.09 -7.97 14.57
CA PHE A 160 -7.28 -8.68 15.54
C PHE A 160 -7.93 -8.56 16.92
N CYS A 161 -8.72 -9.56 17.31
CA CYS A 161 -9.16 -9.71 18.68
C CYS A 161 -8.01 -10.33 19.48
N ILE A 162 -7.39 -9.53 20.34
CA ILE A 162 -6.43 -10.02 21.33
C ILE A 162 -7.24 -10.49 22.54
N THR A 163 -7.63 -11.76 22.58
CA THR A 163 -8.26 -12.41 23.75
C THR A 163 -7.22 -12.78 24.79
#